data_AF-A0A937FJ88-F1
#
_entry.id   AF-A0A937FJ88-F1
#
_cell.length_a   1.000
_cell.length_b   1.000
_cell.length_c   1.000
_cell.angle_alpha   90.00
_cell.angle_beta   90.00
_cell.angle_gamma   90.00
#
_symmetry.space_group_name_H-M   'P 1'
#
loop_
_entity.id
_entity.type
_entity.pdbx_description
1 polymer ?
#
loop_
_entity_poly.entity_id
_entity_poly.type
_entity_poly.pdbx_seq_one_letter_code
_entity_poly.pdbx_strand_id
1 'polypeptide(L)'
;MLIQKCKNCSNSFKWSTIIKAIWSWGGFKPIKCESCKTTHLIKPIARIIIIVLALIPLLFENHVFELFKAFGLNAYIFWAYPAWMILLVLLSPFFIRFYIKE
;
A
#
# COMPACT_ATOMS: atom_id res chain seq x y z
N MET A 1 11.59 -9.34 8.99
CA MET A 1 11.23 -8.82 7.64
C MET A 1 10.23 -9.79 7.01
N LEU A 2 8.95 -9.42 6.91
CA LEU A 2 7.89 -10.25 6.34
C LEU A 2 7.88 -10.11 4.81
N ILE A 3 8.84 -10.73 4.15
CA ILE A 3 8.85 -10.85 2.69
C ILE A 3 7.85 -11.94 2.30
N GLN A 4 6.86 -11.58 1.48
CA GLN A 4 5.91 -12.54 0.93
C GLN A 4 6.66 -13.51 0.02
N LYS A 5 6.47 -14.80 0.25
CA LYS A 5 7.05 -15.88 -0.56
C LYS A 5 6.05 -16.34 -1.61
N CYS A 6 6.56 -16.78 -2.75
CA CYS A 6 5.76 -17.49 -3.74
C CYS A 6 5.14 -18.74 -3.09
N LYS A 7 3.81 -18.89 -3.19
CA LYS A 7 3.12 -20.07 -2.68
C LYS A 7 3.52 -21.38 -3.37
N ASN A 8 4.02 -21.31 -4.60
CA ASN A 8 4.39 -22.48 -5.40
C ASN A 8 5.86 -22.91 -5.19
N CYS A 9 6.81 -21.99 -5.27
CA CYS A 9 8.24 -22.32 -5.16
C CYS A 9 8.94 -21.77 -3.91
N SER A 10 8.20 -21.17 -2.98
CA SER A 10 8.73 -20.53 -1.77
C SER A 10 9.78 -19.42 -2.00
N ASN A 11 10.01 -19.01 -3.26
CA ASN A 11 10.96 -17.96 -3.58
C ASN A 11 10.48 -16.61 -3.04
N SER A 12 11.38 -15.83 -2.45
CA SER A 12 11.09 -14.50 -1.91
C SER A 12 10.86 -13.49 -3.03
N PHE A 13 9.74 -12.76 -2.98
CA PHE A 13 9.55 -11.61 -3.85
C PHE A 13 10.36 -10.41 -3.36
N LYS A 14 10.96 -9.67 -4.30
CA LYS A 14 11.52 -8.34 -3.99
C LYS A 14 10.39 -7.40 -3.58
N TRP A 15 10.60 -6.68 -2.49
CA TRP A 15 9.63 -5.72 -1.94
C TRP A 15 9.30 -4.60 -2.93
N SER A 16 10.29 -4.15 -3.71
CA SER A 16 10.10 -3.19 -4.81
C SER A 16 9.17 -3.71 -5.92
N THR A 17 9.21 -5.01 -6.24
CA THR A 17 8.31 -5.64 -7.21
C THR A 17 6.87 -5.65 -6.70
N ILE A 18 6.69 -5.92 -5.40
CA ILE A 18 5.37 -5.89 -4.76
C ILE A 18 4.78 -4.47 -4.81
N ILE A 19 5.54 -3.47 -4.36
CA ILE A 19 5.08 -2.07 -4.36
C ILE A 19 4.74 -1.61 -5.78
N LYS A 20 5.60 -1.89 -6.78
CA LYS A 20 5.33 -1.55 -8.17
C LYS A 20 4.07 -2.20 -8.73
N ALA A 21 3.73 -3.39 -8.27
CA ALA A 21 2.53 -4.08 -8.69
C ALA A 21 1.26 -3.49 -8.07
N ILE A 22 1.34 -2.99 -6.83
CA ILE A 22 0.24 -2.37 -6.08
C ILE A 22 -0.02 -0.94 -6.54
N TRP A 23 1.04 -0.13 -6.57
CA TRP A 23 1.03 1.29 -6.88
C TRP A 23 1.38 1.57 -8.34
N SER A 24 1.16 0.61 -9.23
CA SER A 24 1.33 0.83 -10.66
C SER A 24 0.31 1.87 -11.13
N TRP A 25 0.73 2.80 -11.98
CA TRP A 25 -0.14 3.84 -12.55
C TRP A 25 -1.40 3.28 -13.25
N GLY A 26 -1.32 2.04 -13.78
CA GLY A 26 -2.45 1.33 -14.39
C GLY A 26 -3.27 0.47 -13.42
N GLY A 27 -3.09 0.62 -12.11
CA GLY A 27 -3.71 -0.20 -11.07
C GLY A 27 -2.92 -1.46 -10.72
N PHE A 28 -3.59 -2.36 -10.00
CA PHE A 28 -2.99 -3.58 -9.47
C PHE A 28 -2.59 -4.53 -10.60
N LYS A 29 -1.30 -4.74 -10.81
CA LYS A 29 -0.78 -5.67 -11.81
C LYS A 29 -0.53 -7.05 -11.21
N PRO A 30 -0.81 -8.13 -11.96
CA PRO A 30 -0.40 -9.47 -11.57
C PRO A 30 1.13 -9.55 -11.48
N ILE A 31 1.62 -10.23 -10.45
CA ILE A 31 3.05 -10.46 -10.26
C ILE A 31 3.39 -11.85 -10.78
N LYS A 32 4.31 -11.94 -11.74
CA LYS A 32 4.82 -13.23 -12.22
C LYS A 32 6.08 -13.60 -11.43
N CYS A 33 6.13 -14.81 -10.88
CA CYS A 33 7.34 -15.30 -10.22
C CYS A 33 8.44 -15.55 -11.25
N GLU A 34 9.65 -15.00 -11.01
CA GLU A 34 10.79 -15.20 -11.91
C GLU A 34 11.27 -16.67 -11.93
N SER A 35 11.10 -17.40 -10.83
CA SER A 35 11.57 -18.78 -10.68
C SER A 35 10.60 -19.81 -11.26
N CYS A 36 9.33 -19.80 -10.86
CA CYS A 36 8.36 -20.82 -11.27
C CYS A 36 7.35 -20.34 -12.34
N LYS A 37 7.49 -19.09 -12.81
CA LYS A 37 6.58 -18.45 -13.79
C LYS A 37 5.10 -18.38 -13.36
N THR A 38 4.77 -18.77 -12.13
CA THR A 38 3.41 -18.71 -11.59
C THR A 38 2.95 -17.26 -11.45
N THR A 39 1.69 -17.01 -11.83
CA THR A 39 1.08 -15.68 -11.76
C THR A 39 0.33 -15.52 -10.44
N HIS A 40 0.73 -14.54 -9.65
CA HIS A 40 0.06 -14.17 -8.41
C HIS A 40 -0.83 -12.95 -8.64
N LEU A 41 -2.09 -13.08 -8.25
CA LEU A 41 -3.06 -12.00 -8.28
C LEU A 41 -3.16 -11.34 -6.91
N ILE A 42 -3.47 -10.05 -6.94
CA ILE A 42 -3.77 -9.27 -5.74
C ILE A 42 -5.27 -9.29 -5.53
N LYS A 43 -5.72 -9.53 -4.29
CA LYS A 43 -7.14 -9.58 -3.98
C LYS A 43 -7.78 -8.20 -4.22
N PRO A 44 -8.99 -8.12 -4.82
CA PRO A 44 -9.69 -6.85 -4.97
C PRO A 44 -9.99 -6.18 -3.62
N ILE A 45 -10.11 -6.97 -2.54
CA ILE A 45 -10.29 -6.43 -1.19
C ILE A 45 -9.09 -5.59 -0.71
N ALA A 46 -7.87 -5.94 -1.12
CA ALA A 46 -6.68 -5.15 -0.81
C ALA A 46 -6.73 -3.77 -1.48
N ARG A 47 -7.30 -3.70 -2.69
CA ARG A 47 -7.52 -2.44 -3.40
C ARG A 47 -8.50 -1.55 -2.64
N ILE A 48 -9.61 -2.10 -2.16
CA ILE A 48 -10.59 -1.36 -1.36
C ILE A 48 -9.95 -0.86 -0.06
N ILE A 49 -9.20 -1.71 0.65
CA ILE A 49 -8.53 -1.31 1.90
C ILE A 49 -7.56 -0.14 1.66
N ILE A 50 -6.71 -0.20 0.63
CA ILE A 50 -5.76 0.88 0.33
C ILE A 50 -6.48 2.19 -0.01
N ILE A 51 -7.53 2.12 -0.85
CA ILE A 51 -8.31 3.31 -1.22
C ILE A 51 -8.97 3.92 0.01
N VAL A 52 -9.60 3.11 0.86
CA VAL A 52 -10.22 3.58 2.11
C VAL A 52 -9.16 4.22 3.01
N LEU A 53 -8.02 3.58 3.23
CA LEU A 53 -6.93 4.12 4.06
C LEU A 53 -6.35 5.44 3.53
N ALA A 54 -6.26 5.59 2.20
CA ALA A 54 -5.78 6.82 1.58
C ALA A 54 -6.79 7.97 1.71
N LEU A 55 -8.09 7.67 1.76
CA LEU A 55 -9.16 8.66 1.90
C LEU A 55 -9.43 9.07 3.36
N ILE A 56 -9.04 8.25 4.35
CA ILE A 56 -9.23 8.57 5.77
C ILE A 56 -8.72 9.98 6.12
N PRO A 57 -7.47 10.39 5.79
CA PRO A 57 -6.99 11.74 6.13
C PRO A 57 -7.84 12.86 5.55
N LEU A 58 -8.38 12.68 4.35
CA LEU A 58 -9.25 13.66 3.68
C LEU A 58 -10.60 13.80 4.39
N LEU A 59 -11.15 12.70 4.89
CA LEU A 59 -12.42 12.72 5.64
C LEU A 59 -12.31 13.45 6.99
N PHE A 60 -11.13 13.42 7.61
CA PHE A 60 -10.88 14.03 8.90
C PHE A 60 -10.18 15.40 8.80
N GLU A 61 -9.98 15.91 7.59
CA GLU A 61 -9.18 17.12 7.33
C GLU A 61 -9.67 18.30 8.17
N ASN A 62 -10.98 18.54 8.24
CA ASN A 62 -11.56 19.69 8.95
C ASN A 62 -11.38 19.65 10.48
N HIS A 63 -11.56 18.49 11.12
CA HIS A 63 -11.43 18.38 12.59
C HIS A 63 -9.98 18.37 13.04
N VAL A 64 -9.13 17.74 12.25
CA VAL A 64 -7.69 17.65 12.53
C VAL A 64 -7.03 19.01 12.28
N PHE A 65 -7.42 19.71 11.21
CA PHE A 65 -6.91 21.03 10.86
C PHE A 65 -7.15 22.09 11.94
N GLU A 66 -8.38 22.18 12.47
CA GLU A 66 -8.71 23.13 13.54
C GLU A 66 -7.89 22.87 14.81
N LEU A 67 -7.68 21.60 15.16
CA LEU A 67 -6.89 21.20 16.31
C LEU A 67 -5.41 21.60 16.15
N PHE A 68 -4.80 21.33 14.99
CA PHE A 68 -3.41 21.70 14.71
C PHE A 68 -3.20 23.22 14.64
N LYS A 69 -4.20 23.95 14.13
CA LYS A 69 -4.18 25.42 14.09
C LYS A 69 -4.19 26.03 15.49
N ALA A 70 -4.95 25.44 16.43
CA ALA A 70 -4.95 25.86 17.84
C ALA A 70 -3.58 25.70 18.51
N PHE A 71 -2.78 24.70 18.10
CA PHE A 71 -1.41 24.49 18.59
C PHE A 71 -0.33 25.27 17.81
N GLY A 72 -0.70 26.09 16.82
CA GLY A 72 0.25 26.88 16.02
C GLY A 72 1.07 26.05 15.01
N LEU A 73 0.61 24.84 14.66
CA LEU A 73 1.33 23.88 13.81
C LEU A 73 0.89 23.92 12.34
N ASN A 74 0.58 25.10 11.78
CA ASN A 74 0.01 25.21 10.43
C ASN A 74 0.90 24.61 9.32
N ALA A 75 2.23 24.66 9.48
CA ALA A 75 3.16 24.05 8.53
C ALA A 75 3.18 22.51 8.58
N TYR A 76 2.67 21.89 9.65
CA TYR A 76 2.67 20.44 9.83
C TYR A 76 1.79 19.74 8.81
N ILE A 77 0.62 20.30 8.45
CA ILE A 77 -0.31 19.70 7.48
C ILE A 77 0.38 19.43 6.13
N PHE A 78 1.22 20.36 5.67
CA PHE A 78 1.92 20.25 4.39
C PHE A 78 2.87 19.06 4.33
N TRP A 79 3.45 18.66 5.47
CA TRP A 79 4.38 17.53 5.56
C TRP A 79 3.71 16.25 6.05
N ALA A 80 2.65 16.37 6.84
CA ALA A 80 1.95 15.25 7.46
C ALA A 80 1.24 14.37 6.41
N TYR A 81 0.55 14.98 5.44
CA TYR A 81 -0.15 14.21 4.41
C TYR A 81 0.80 13.45 3.47
N PRO A 82 1.88 14.06 2.92
CA PRO A 82 2.89 13.31 2.17
C PRO A 82 3.57 12.21 3.01
N ALA A 83 3.88 12.49 4.27
CA ALA A 83 4.46 11.50 5.18
C ALA A 83 3.51 10.31 5.40
N TRP A 84 2.22 10.57 5.57
CA TRP A 84 1.18 9.55 5.66
C TRP A 84 1.09 8.70 4.39
N MET A 85 1.10 9.34 3.21
CA MET A 85 1.09 8.62 1.93
C MET A 85 2.32 7.73 1.75
N ILE A 86 3.51 8.22 2.12
CA ILE A 86 4.75 7.43 2.10
C ILE A 86 4.65 6.23 3.05
N LEU A 87 4.16 6.44 4.27
CA LEU A 87 3.91 5.37 5.23
C LEU A 87 2.91 4.34 4.71
N LEU A 88 1.81 4.77 4.08
CA LEU A 88 0.84 3.87 3.44
C LEU A 88 1.47 3.01 2.35
N VAL A 89 2.31 3.59 1.48
CA VAL A 89 3.03 2.84 0.45
C VAL A 89 3.94 1.79 1.10
N LEU A 90 4.66 2.18 2.16
CA LEU A 90 5.59 1.33 2.89
C LEU A 90 4.90 0.14 3.59
N LEU A 91 3.73 0.41 4.16
CA LEU A 91 2.92 -0.55 4.92
C LEU A 91 1.98 -1.36 4.03
N SER A 92 1.69 -0.92 2.80
CA SER A 92 0.84 -1.66 1.85
C SER A 92 1.19 -3.15 1.68
N PRO A 93 2.47 -3.57 1.56
CA PRO A 93 2.79 -4.99 1.43
C PRO A 93 2.52 -5.83 2.69
N PHE A 94 2.31 -5.21 3.85
CA PHE A 94 1.95 -5.92 5.08
C PHE A 94 0.48 -6.38 5.07
N PHE A 95 -0.42 -5.55 4.55
CA PHE A 95 -1.85 -5.85 4.49
C PHE A 95 -2.24 -6.75 3.31
N ILE A 96 -1.34 -6.92 2.34
CA ILE A 96 -1.65 -7.62 1.09
C ILE A 96 -1.26 -9.09 1.18
N ARG A 97 -2.27 -9.96 1.12
CA ARG A 97 -2.08 -11.39 0.92
C ARG A 97 -2.24 -11.75 -0.56
N PHE A 98 -1.19 -12.28 -1.16
CA PHE A 98 -1.24 -12.82 -2.52
C PHE A 98 -1.97 -14.17 -2.56
N TYR A 99 -2.71 -14.42 -3.64
CA TYR A 99 -3.25 -15.73 -3.95
C TYR A 99 -2.79 -16.17 -5.35
N ILE A 100 -2.71 -17.48 -5.56
CA ILE A 100 -2.40 -18.05 -6.87
C ILE A 100 -3.71 -18.04 -7.67
N LYS A 101 -3.64 -17.60 -8.93
CA LYS A 101 -4.71 -17.87 -9.89
C LYS A 101 -4.54 -19.34 -10.30
N GLU A 102 -5.44 -20.21 -9.81
CA GLU A 102 -5.57 -21.57 -10.36
C GLU A 102 -5.95 -21.52 -11.84
#